data_AF-A0A175VZR8-F1
#
_entry.id   AF-A0A175VZR8-F1
#
_cell.length_a   1.000
_cell.length_b   1.000
_cell.length_c   1.000
_cell.angle_alpha   90.00
_cell.angle_beta   90.00
_cell.angle_gamma   90.00
#
_symmetry.space_group_name_H-M   'P 1'
#
loop_
_entity.id
_entity.type
_entity.pdbx_description
1 polymer ?
#
loop_
_entity_poly.entity_id
_entity_poly.type
_entity_poly.pdbx_seq_one_letter_code
_entity_poly.pdbx_strand_id
1 'polypeptide(L)'
;MTALSPADDLSWSVVDTVGQSAPVDCTKPYDTSTLAGKTIIITGGASGFGAAFARHWARHGSHIIIGDVNDRAGEELVAELRSLPLSRNQYISYQHCDVTSWTDQLSLFQIALSSSPTRSIDAVVAGAGIADNTSQFDHPSPCPEHTTNTTDGDHAVPPPAPPPLRVLDVNLTGVMYTAHLALYYLPLQGAGAGDRHLLLISSVAGLMPLPGQTEYTASKHAVMGLFRALRATSHLAGGVRVNALCPYFVHTPIMSTSGLALLAGGAKAELADVVDAATRLMADEGIVGRALMIGPGMEVVDDGEDGLGSGFRLAKDGERGMRRAVWEVHGHDFERVEVFVWRYLAMLNLLRVMRGWVGVVKDLWGLFIVGMGR
;
A
#
# COMPACT_ATOMS: atom_id res chain seq x y z
N MET A 1 -34.38 -6.38 -26.91
CA MET A 1 -33.76 -6.29 -25.57
C MET A 1 -34.37 -5.10 -24.86
N THR A 2 -35.34 -5.35 -23.99
CA THR A 2 -35.94 -4.32 -23.14
C THR A 2 -34.85 -3.81 -22.19
N ALA A 3 -34.56 -2.51 -22.24
CA ALA A 3 -33.67 -1.87 -21.29
C ALA A 3 -34.31 -1.98 -19.89
N LEU A 4 -33.72 -2.78 -19.02
CA LEU A 4 -34.12 -2.82 -17.61
C LEU A 4 -33.89 -1.43 -17.02
N SER A 5 -34.98 -0.79 -16.60
CA SER A 5 -34.99 0.46 -15.83
C SER A 5 -34.23 0.25 -14.51
N PRO A 6 -33.16 1.00 -14.20
CA PRO A 6 -32.33 0.74 -13.01
C PRO A 6 -32.91 1.17 -11.66
N ALA A 7 -34.16 1.64 -11.57
CA ALA A 7 -34.58 2.41 -10.39
C ALA A 7 -35.06 1.58 -9.19
N ASP A 8 -35.70 0.41 -9.37
CA ASP A 8 -36.59 -0.09 -8.29
C ASP A 8 -36.21 -1.43 -7.65
N ASP A 9 -35.04 -2.02 -7.95
CA ASP A 9 -34.54 -3.19 -7.20
C ASP A 9 -33.01 -3.27 -7.18
N LEU A 10 -32.38 -2.32 -6.48
CA LEU A 10 -30.92 -2.16 -6.37
C LEU A 10 -30.26 -3.18 -5.41
N SER A 11 -30.64 -4.46 -5.48
CA SER A 11 -30.01 -5.51 -4.67
C SER A 11 -28.64 -5.97 -5.20
N TRP A 12 -27.99 -5.22 -6.09
CA TRP A 12 -26.68 -5.59 -6.63
C TRP A 12 -25.54 -4.98 -5.82
N SER A 13 -24.85 -5.83 -5.08
CA SER A 13 -23.53 -5.56 -4.51
C SER A 13 -22.49 -6.35 -5.30
N VAL A 14 -21.36 -5.74 -5.66
CA VAL A 14 -20.24 -6.51 -6.24
C VAL A 14 -19.23 -6.94 -5.18
N VAL A 15 -19.47 -6.70 -3.89
CA VAL A 15 -18.55 -7.08 -2.80
C VAL A 15 -18.20 -8.57 -2.88
N ASP A 16 -19.21 -9.44 -3.03
CA ASP A 16 -19.00 -10.88 -3.19
C ASP A 16 -18.29 -11.22 -4.52
N THR A 17 -18.55 -10.42 -5.55
CA THR A 17 -17.97 -10.60 -6.90
C THR A 17 -16.47 -10.27 -6.91
N VAL A 18 -16.03 -9.29 -6.10
CA VAL A 18 -14.61 -8.91 -5.97
C VAL A 18 -13.86 -9.71 -4.91
N GLY A 19 -14.56 -10.47 -4.06
CA GLY A 19 -13.94 -11.34 -3.06
C GLY A 19 -13.21 -10.59 -1.94
N GLN A 20 -13.74 -9.44 -1.54
CA GLN A 20 -13.17 -8.64 -0.45
C GLN A 20 -13.54 -9.19 0.93
N SER A 21 -12.76 -8.72 1.90
CA SER A 21 -12.98 -8.81 3.35
C SER A 21 -14.40 -8.65 3.85
N ALA A 22 -14.68 -8.87 5.13
CA ALA A 22 -15.60 -7.99 5.85
C ALA A 22 -14.85 -6.71 6.28
N PRO A 23 -15.55 -5.64 6.68
CA PRO A 23 -14.89 -4.49 7.31
C PRO A 23 -13.99 -4.91 8.49
N VAL A 24 -12.85 -4.26 8.62
CA VAL A 24 -11.84 -4.56 9.62
C VAL A 24 -12.27 -3.97 10.96
N ASP A 25 -12.53 -4.84 11.93
CA ASP A 25 -12.71 -4.42 13.32
C ASP A 25 -11.35 -4.16 13.98
N CYS A 26 -10.89 -2.91 13.90
CA CYS A 26 -9.62 -2.48 14.49
C CYS A 26 -9.56 -2.59 16.02
N THR A 27 -10.67 -2.90 16.70
CA THR A 27 -10.70 -3.07 18.16
C THR A 27 -10.36 -4.50 18.60
N LYS A 28 -10.48 -5.49 17.70
CA LYS A 28 -10.19 -6.88 18.01
C LYS A 28 -8.69 -7.18 17.96
N PRO A 29 -8.17 -8.07 18.82
CA PRO A 29 -6.80 -8.56 18.69
C PRO A 29 -6.64 -9.35 17.39
N TYR A 30 -5.39 -9.46 16.91
CA TYR A 30 -5.01 -10.26 15.75
C TYR A 30 -3.80 -11.14 16.12
N ASP A 31 -3.66 -12.28 15.44
CA ASP A 31 -2.56 -13.21 15.68
C ASP A 31 -1.34 -12.80 14.84
N THR A 32 -0.19 -12.66 15.49
CA THR A 32 1.10 -12.34 14.83
C THR A 32 1.93 -13.58 14.51
N SER A 33 1.49 -14.78 14.92
CA SER A 33 2.21 -16.03 14.70
C SER A 33 2.41 -16.35 13.21
N THR A 34 1.48 -15.88 12.36
CA THR A 34 1.54 -16.04 10.90
C THR A 34 2.73 -15.32 10.27
N LEU A 35 3.31 -14.30 10.92
CA LEU A 35 4.48 -13.57 10.42
C LEU A 35 5.74 -14.43 10.38
N ALA A 36 5.83 -15.47 11.21
CA ALA A 36 7.00 -16.32 11.30
C ALA A 36 7.26 -17.02 9.96
N GLY A 37 8.46 -16.84 9.42
CA GLY A 37 8.87 -17.44 8.16
C GLY A 37 8.36 -16.75 6.88
N LYS A 38 7.46 -15.75 6.97
CA LYS A 38 7.04 -14.97 5.79
C LYS A 38 8.23 -14.24 5.18
N THR A 39 8.38 -14.35 3.87
CA THR A 39 9.35 -13.59 3.07
C THR A 39 8.72 -12.29 2.59
N ILE A 40 9.20 -11.18 3.15
CA ILE A 40 8.63 -9.84 2.96
C ILE A 40 9.64 -8.93 2.29
N ILE A 41 9.30 -8.41 1.12
CA ILE A 41 10.05 -7.34 0.44
C ILE A 41 9.53 -5.99 0.92
N ILE A 42 10.43 -5.07 1.27
CA ILE A 42 10.08 -3.70 1.65
C ILE A 42 10.91 -2.73 0.81
N THR A 43 10.27 -2.03 -0.13
CA THR A 43 10.87 -0.89 -0.83
C THR A 43 10.80 0.36 0.07
N GLY A 44 11.83 1.20 0.04
CA GLY A 44 11.98 2.29 1.01
C GLY A 44 12.16 1.77 2.45
N GLY A 45 12.78 0.59 2.57
CA GLY A 45 12.84 -0.15 3.84
C GLY A 45 13.93 0.31 4.81
N ALA A 46 14.85 1.20 4.40
CA ALA A 46 15.98 1.59 5.23
C ALA A 46 15.65 2.70 6.25
N SER A 47 14.50 3.37 6.12
CA SER A 47 14.10 4.46 7.02
C SER A 47 12.58 4.53 7.27
N GLY A 48 12.17 5.44 8.15
CA GLY A 48 10.75 5.76 8.40
C GLY A 48 9.90 4.54 8.75
N PHE A 49 8.75 4.42 8.07
CA PHE A 49 7.82 3.32 8.27
C PHE A 49 8.41 1.97 7.84
N GLY A 50 9.10 1.92 6.70
CA GLY A 50 9.69 0.68 6.19
C GLY A 50 10.66 0.05 7.19
N ALA A 51 11.54 0.85 7.79
CA ALA A 51 12.46 0.38 8.82
C ALA A 51 11.76 -0.04 10.11
N ALA A 52 10.68 0.64 10.49
CA ALA A 52 9.90 0.28 11.68
C ALA A 52 9.16 -1.06 11.48
N PHE A 53 8.58 -1.27 10.29
CA PHE A 53 7.97 -2.54 9.89
C PHE A 53 8.99 -3.67 9.88
N ALA A 54 10.15 -3.45 9.22
CA ALA A 54 11.24 -4.41 9.16
C ALA A 54 11.69 -4.87 10.56
N ARG A 55 11.91 -3.93 11.48
CA ARG A 55 12.24 -4.24 12.88
C ARG A 55 11.15 -5.02 13.59
N HIS A 56 9.89 -4.63 13.42
CA HIS A 56 8.79 -5.30 14.09
C HIS A 56 8.61 -6.72 13.57
N TRP A 57 8.48 -6.92 12.25
CA TRP A 57 8.23 -8.23 11.66
C TRP A 57 9.43 -9.19 11.78
N ALA A 58 10.66 -8.70 11.71
CA ALA A 58 11.84 -9.54 11.97
C ALA A 58 11.87 -10.08 13.41
N ARG A 59 11.37 -9.31 14.41
CA ARG A 59 11.22 -9.82 15.79
C ARG A 59 10.20 -10.93 15.90
N HIS A 60 9.27 -11.05 14.96
CA HIS A 60 8.33 -12.17 14.84
C HIS A 60 8.83 -13.30 13.92
N GLY A 61 10.10 -13.26 13.48
CA GLY A 61 10.72 -14.31 12.69
C GLY A 61 10.43 -14.23 11.19
N SER A 62 9.95 -13.10 10.66
CA SER A 62 9.86 -12.89 9.21
C SER A 62 11.24 -12.77 8.57
N HIS A 63 11.34 -13.23 7.32
CA HIS A 63 12.48 -13.01 6.44
C HIS A 63 12.30 -11.67 5.72
N ILE A 64 13.22 -10.73 5.90
CA ILE A 64 13.06 -9.35 5.44
C ILE A 64 14.09 -9.00 4.37
N ILE A 65 13.60 -8.55 3.21
CA ILE A 65 14.43 -8.05 2.12
C ILE A 65 14.18 -6.56 1.94
N ILE A 66 15.20 -5.76 2.21
CA ILE A 66 15.12 -4.29 2.16
C ILE A 66 15.68 -3.82 0.82
N GLY A 67 14.86 -3.05 0.09
CA GLY A 67 15.29 -2.25 -1.05
C GLY A 67 15.23 -0.76 -0.71
N ASP A 68 16.33 -0.04 -0.88
CA ASP A 68 16.41 1.41 -0.66
C ASP A 68 17.53 2.02 -1.52
N VAL A 69 17.57 3.34 -1.63
CA VAL A 69 18.69 4.06 -2.28
C VAL A 69 19.81 4.39 -1.30
N ASN A 70 19.51 4.35 0.01
CA ASN A 70 20.49 4.63 1.06
C ASN A 70 21.20 3.36 1.53
N ASP A 71 22.27 3.00 0.82
CA ASP A 71 23.05 1.78 1.06
C ASP A 71 23.54 1.64 2.48
N ARG A 72 24.04 2.73 3.05
CA ARG A 72 24.56 2.72 4.42
C ARG A 72 23.47 2.40 5.43
N ALA A 73 22.34 3.09 5.37
CA ALA A 73 21.24 2.87 6.31
C ALA A 73 20.62 1.48 6.13
N GLY A 74 20.53 0.99 4.88
CA GLY A 74 20.02 -0.34 4.57
C GLY A 74 20.89 -1.46 5.13
N GLU A 75 22.21 -1.38 4.94
CA GLU A 75 23.16 -2.36 5.49
C GLU A 75 23.23 -2.30 7.02
N GLU A 76 23.23 -1.10 7.62
CA GLU A 76 23.19 -0.93 9.07
C GLU A 76 21.92 -1.56 9.67
N LEU A 77 20.76 -1.36 9.03
CA LEU A 77 19.51 -1.99 9.46
C LEU A 77 19.57 -3.51 9.31
N VAL A 78 20.06 -4.06 8.19
CA VAL A 78 20.17 -5.51 8.03
C VAL A 78 21.10 -6.13 9.07
N ALA A 79 22.20 -5.48 9.42
CA ALA A 79 23.07 -5.93 10.51
C ALA A 79 22.33 -5.95 11.86
N GLU A 80 21.52 -4.91 12.15
CA GLU A 80 20.65 -4.88 13.33
C GLU A 80 19.66 -6.06 13.32
N LEU A 81 18.93 -6.27 12.22
CA LEU A 81 17.89 -7.30 12.14
C LEU A 81 18.45 -8.73 12.26
N ARG A 82 19.64 -8.98 11.69
CA ARG A 82 20.37 -10.26 11.80
C ARG A 82 20.90 -10.54 13.22
N SER A 83 20.86 -9.56 14.12
CA SER A 83 21.21 -9.75 15.53
C SER A 83 20.01 -10.17 16.41
N LEU A 84 18.79 -10.16 15.85
CA LEU A 84 17.58 -10.45 16.61
C LEU A 84 17.45 -11.96 16.93
N PRO A 85 16.88 -12.35 18.08
CA PRO A 85 16.87 -13.76 18.53
C PRO A 85 16.18 -14.75 17.60
N LEU A 86 15.10 -14.33 16.91
CA LEU A 86 14.36 -15.17 15.97
C LEU A 86 14.84 -15.03 14.53
N SER A 87 15.86 -14.21 14.28
CA SER A 87 16.36 -13.98 12.93
C SER A 87 17.11 -15.21 12.41
N ARG A 88 16.85 -15.55 11.15
CA ARG A 88 17.68 -16.48 10.38
C ARG A 88 18.51 -15.65 9.43
N ASN A 89 19.75 -15.35 9.82
CA ASN A 89 20.56 -14.28 9.23
C ASN A 89 20.67 -14.33 7.70
N GLN A 90 20.69 -15.54 7.13
CA GLN A 90 20.79 -15.78 5.69
C GLN A 90 19.54 -15.37 4.88
N TYR A 91 18.40 -15.15 5.55
CA TYR A 91 17.11 -14.76 4.94
C TYR A 91 16.76 -13.29 5.17
N ILE A 92 17.70 -12.51 5.70
CA ILE A 92 17.57 -11.06 5.82
C ILE A 92 18.66 -10.45 4.96
N SER A 93 18.31 -9.58 4.02
CA SER A 93 19.27 -9.01 3.07
C SER A 93 18.90 -7.59 2.66
N TYR A 94 19.92 -6.82 2.31
CA TYR A 94 19.80 -5.51 1.69
C TYR A 94 20.14 -5.61 0.20
N GLN A 95 19.48 -4.81 -0.61
CA GLN A 95 19.84 -4.60 -2.01
C GLN A 95 19.58 -3.13 -2.37
N HIS A 96 20.57 -2.47 -2.97
CA HIS A 96 20.37 -1.15 -3.56
C HIS A 96 19.19 -1.18 -4.55
N CYS A 97 18.25 -0.27 -4.38
CA CYS A 97 17.07 -0.17 -5.22
C CYS A 97 16.55 1.26 -5.33
N ASP A 98 16.86 1.96 -6.43
CA ASP A 98 16.04 3.11 -6.86
C ASP A 98 14.72 2.59 -7.43
N VAL A 99 13.61 2.85 -6.75
CA VAL A 99 12.28 2.38 -7.20
C VAL A 99 11.87 2.94 -8.56
N THR A 100 12.49 4.02 -9.04
CA THR A 100 12.28 4.58 -10.38
C THR A 100 13.02 3.78 -11.48
N SER A 101 13.97 2.93 -11.09
CA SER A 101 14.68 1.99 -11.97
C SER A 101 13.95 0.64 -11.99
N TRP A 102 13.50 0.25 -13.19
CA TRP A 102 12.91 -1.08 -13.40
C TRP A 102 13.89 -2.21 -13.07
N THR A 103 15.15 -2.05 -13.48
CA THR A 103 16.20 -3.08 -13.30
C THR A 103 16.52 -3.30 -11.83
N ASP A 104 16.55 -2.23 -11.05
CA ASP A 104 16.78 -2.28 -9.60
C ASP A 104 15.66 -3.04 -8.90
N GLN A 105 14.41 -2.68 -9.21
CA GLN A 105 13.24 -3.36 -8.65
C GLN A 105 13.21 -4.83 -9.05
N LEU A 106 13.49 -5.17 -10.31
CA LEU A 106 13.57 -6.57 -10.76
C LEU A 106 14.66 -7.34 -10.00
N SER A 107 15.83 -6.73 -9.81
CA SER A 107 16.96 -7.34 -9.09
C SER A 107 16.60 -7.59 -7.62
N LEU A 108 15.92 -6.66 -6.95
CA LEU A 108 15.42 -6.83 -5.58
C LEU A 108 14.50 -8.06 -5.44
N PHE A 109 13.54 -8.22 -6.37
CA PHE A 109 12.63 -9.37 -6.37
C PHE A 109 13.35 -10.70 -6.65
N GLN A 110 14.31 -10.70 -7.58
CA GLN A 110 15.12 -11.89 -7.87
C GLN A 110 15.96 -12.30 -6.67
N ILE A 111 16.56 -11.34 -5.95
CA ILE A 111 17.31 -11.60 -4.72
C ILE A 111 16.40 -12.19 -3.66
N ALA A 112 15.23 -11.59 -3.41
CA ALA A 112 14.26 -12.11 -2.46
C ALA A 112 13.83 -13.55 -2.77
N LEU A 113 13.57 -13.85 -4.04
CA LEU A 113 13.24 -15.21 -4.48
C LEU A 113 14.41 -16.18 -4.25
N SER A 114 15.64 -15.72 -4.50
CA SER A 114 16.84 -16.56 -4.40
C SER A 114 17.27 -16.81 -2.95
N SER A 115 17.03 -15.86 -2.04
CA SER A 115 17.37 -15.95 -0.63
C SER A 115 16.29 -16.66 0.17
N SER A 116 15.04 -16.65 -0.28
CA SER A 116 13.93 -17.32 0.40
C SER A 116 14.14 -18.84 0.58
N PRO A 117 13.90 -19.40 1.78
CA PRO A 117 13.96 -20.85 2.02
C PRO A 117 12.98 -21.63 1.15
N THR A 118 11.82 -21.05 0.85
CA THR A 118 10.74 -21.65 0.06
C THR A 118 10.86 -21.31 -1.42
N ARG A 119 11.87 -20.53 -1.82
CA ARG A 119 12.00 -19.96 -3.18
C ARG A 119 10.74 -19.21 -3.60
N SER A 120 10.12 -18.51 -2.65
CA SER A 120 8.91 -17.72 -2.85
C SER A 120 8.92 -16.41 -2.05
N ILE A 121 8.02 -15.51 -2.42
CA ILE A 121 7.75 -14.24 -1.74
C ILE A 121 6.31 -14.29 -1.24
N ASP A 122 6.08 -14.00 0.04
CA ASP A 122 4.77 -14.02 0.68
C ASP A 122 4.11 -12.63 0.66
N ALA A 123 4.92 -11.58 0.83
CA ALA A 123 4.41 -10.22 0.87
C ALA A 123 5.38 -9.18 0.29
N VAL A 124 4.81 -8.10 -0.21
CA VAL A 124 5.53 -6.94 -0.73
C VAL A 124 4.92 -5.66 -0.17
N VAL A 125 5.77 -4.77 0.33
CA VAL A 125 5.40 -3.42 0.75
C VAL A 125 5.95 -2.41 -0.25
N ALA A 126 5.05 -1.68 -0.91
CA ALA A 126 5.39 -0.52 -1.72
C ALA A 126 5.52 0.70 -0.78
N GLY A 127 6.65 0.78 -0.08
CA GLY A 127 6.89 1.73 1.01
C GLY A 127 7.73 2.94 0.64
N ALA A 128 8.45 2.91 -0.49
CA ALA A 128 9.25 4.04 -0.94
C ALA A 128 8.37 5.26 -1.22
N GLY A 129 8.80 6.42 -0.75
CA GLY A 129 8.11 7.67 -1.00
C GLY A 129 8.92 8.88 -0.53
N ILE A 130 8.73 9.98 -1.23
CA ILE A 130 9.34 11.27 -0.92
C ILE A 130 8.28 12.37 -0.88
N ALA A 131 8.63 13.49 -0.25
CA ALA A 131 7.90 14.74 -0.36
C ALA A 131 8.90 15.82 -0.79
N ASP A 132 8.54 16.66 -1.77
CA ASP A 132 9.34 17.81 -2.16
C ASP A 132 8.70 19.09 -1.63
N ASN A 133 9.25 19.61 -0.54
CA ASN A 133 8.79 20.85 0.07
C ASN A 133 9.33 22.11 -0.63
N THR A 134 10.14 21.92 -1.68
CA THR A 134 10.68 23.00 -2.52
C THR A 134 10.00 23.09 -3.88
N SER A 135 9.03 22.19 -4.15
CA SER A 135 8.28 22.18 -5.40
C SER A 135 7.72 23.56 -5.70
N GLN A 136 7.99 24.02 -6.92
CA GLN A 136 7.48 25.28 -7.47
C GLN A 136 6.18 25.06 -8.24
N PHE A 137 5.51 23.90 -8.11
CA PHE A 137 4.31 23.61 -8.89
C PHE A 137 3.21 24.66 -8.69
N ASP A 138 2.98 25.08 -7.44
CA ASP A 138 1.99 26.12 -7.11
C ASP A 138 2.55 27.56 -7.29
N HIS A 139 3.84 27.68 -7.62
CA HIS A 139 4.58 28.93 -7.77
C HIS A 139 5.50 28.90 -9.01
N PRO A 140 4.95 28.79 -10.24
CA PRO A 140 5.75 28.64 -11.44
C PRO A 140 6.69 29.84 -11.64
N SER A 141 7.96 29.56 -11.93
CA SER A 141 8.98 30.56 -12.19
C SER A 141 9.44 30.55 -13.65
N PRO A 142 9.92 31.69 -14.19
CA PRO A 142 10.56 31.72 -15.51
C PRO A 142 11.77 30.80 -15.59
N CYS A 143 12.07 30.29 -16.79
CA CYS A 143 13.33 29.58 -17.03
C CYS A 143 14.52 30.43 -16.54
N PRO A 144 15.47 29.87 -15.77
CA PRO A 144 16.66 30.61 -15.31
C PRO A 144 17.41 31.31 -16.45
N GLU A 145 17.44 30.69 -17.63
CA GLU A 145 18.07 31.21 -18.85
C GLU A 145 17.42 32.50 -19.39
N HIS A 146 16.15 32.78 -19.05
CA HIS A 146 15.41 33.98 -19.47
C HIS A 146 15.41 35.09 -18.41
N THR A 147 16.17 34.94 -17.32
CA THR A 147 16.27 35.97 -16.27
C THR A 147 17.30 37.07 -16.58
N THR A 148 18.04 36.97 -17.70
CA THR A 148 19.03 37.98 -18.09
C THR A 148 18.46 38.97 -19.11
N ASN A 149 18.17 40.19 -18.64
CA ASN A 149 18.13 41.45 -19.39
C ASN A 149 17.50 41.43 -20.80
N THR A 150 16.18 41.39 -20.90
CA THR A 150 15.51 42.01 -22.06
C THR A 150 15.53 43.54 -21.85
N THR A 151 16.60 44.19 -22.30
CA THR A 151 16.63 45.66 -22.49
C THR A 151 15.86 46.10 -23.74
N ASP A 152 15.41 45.15 -24.56
CA ASP A 152 14.57 45.43 -25.70
C ASP A 152 13.12 45.51 -25.23
N GLY A 153 12.44 46.60 -25.56
CA GLY A 153 11.06 46.91 -25.15
C GLY A 153 9.98 45.95 -25.64
N ASP A 154 10.32 44.71 -25.97
CA ASP A 154 9.36 43.63 -26.10
C ASP A 154 8.95 43.18 -24.69
N HIS A 155 7.70 43.48 -24.32
CA HIS A 155 7.02 42.93 -23.15
C HIS A 155 6.77 41.41 -23.27
N ALA A 156 7.70 40.66 -23.85
CA ALA A 156 7.60 39.22 -23.99
C ALA A 156 7.67 38.59 -22.60
N VAL A 157 6.57 37.94 -22.19
CA VAL A 157 6.53 37.12 -20.97
C VAL A 157 7.58 36.01 -21.14
N PRO A 158 8.58 35.89 -20.25
CA PRO A 158 9.57 34.84 -20.35
C PRO A 158 8.90 33.47 -20.19
N PRO A 159 9.34 32.43 -20.94
CA PRO A 159 8.77 31.10 -20.84
C PRO A 159 8.98 30.52 -19.43
N PRO A 160 8.00 29.79 -18.89
CA PRO A 160 8.11 29.14 -17.59
C PRO A 160 9.04 27.92 -17.64
N ALA A 161 9.71 27.63 -16.52
CA ALA A 161 10.43 26.38 -16.33
C ALA A 161 9.44 25.20 -16.17
N PRO A 162 9.76 23.99 -16.67
CA PRO A 162 8.94 22.81 -16.39
C PRO A 162 8.98 22.44 -14.90
N PRO A 163 7.88 21.92 -14.31
CA PRO A 163 7.87 21.50 -12.92
C PRO A 163 8.72 20.23 -12.71
N PRO A 164 9.40 20.09 -11.56
CA PRO A 164 10.19 18.89 -11.25
C PRO A 164 9.29 17.72 -10.80
N LEU A 165 9.07 16.72 -11.66
CA LEU A 165 8.12 15.63 -11.40
C LEU A 165 8.67 14.43 -10.60
N ARG A 166 9.81 14.57 -9.89
CA ARG A 166 10.46 13.46 -9.18
C ARG A 166 9.57 12.82 -8.12
N VAL A 167 8.67 13.59 -7.51
CA VAL A 167 7.67 13.09 -6.56
C VAL A 167 6.74 12.07 -7.24
N LEU A 168 6.29 12.34 -8.48
CA LEU A 168 5.47 11.39 -9.24
C LEU A 168 6.28 10.16 -9.64
N ASP A 169 7.54 10.32 -10.04
CA ASP A 169 8.40 9.19 -10.42
C ASP A 169 8.55 8.19 -9.27
N VAL A 170 8.84 8.67 -8.06
CA VAL A 170 9.03 7.80 -6.89
C VAL A 170 7.70 7.30 -6.34
N ASN A 171 6.76 8.20 -6.06
CA ASN A 171 5.54 7.88 -5.32
C ASN A 171 4.45 7.21 -6.17
N LEU A 172 4.55 7.29 -7.50
CA LEU A 172 3.60 6.66 -8.41
C LEU A 172 4.30 5.66 -9.34
N THR A 173 5.22 6.09 -10.21
CA THR A 173 5.86 5.17 -11.17
C THR A 173 6.59 4.03 -10.46
N GLY A 174 7.35 4.34 -9.41
CA GLY A 174 8.00 3.33 -8.58
C GLY A 174 7.02 2.38 -7.91
N VAL A 175 5.92 2.89 -7.37
CA VAL A 175 4.85 2.06 -6.78
C VAL A 175 4.19 1.16 -7.82
N MET A 176 3.99 1.64 -9.04
CA MET A 176 3.45 0.84 -10.15
C MET A 176 4.39 -0.31 -10.52
N TYR A 177 5.70 -0.08 -10.58
CA TYR A 177 6.68 -1.14 -10.80
C TYR A 177 6.68 -2.18 -9.68
N THR A 178 6.68 -1.74 -8.42
CA THR A 178 6.62 -2.65 -7.26
C THR A 178 5.33 -3.49 -7.30
N ALA A 179 4.18 -2.87 -7.56
CA ALA A 179 2.91 -3.57 -7.65
C ALA A 179 2.88 -4.56 -8.83
N HIS A 180 3.41 -4.18 -9.99
CA HIS A 180 3.48 -5.05 -11.16
C HIS A 180 4.34 -6.28 -10.91
N LEU A 181 5.53 -6.11 -10.31
CA LEU A 181 6.40 -7.22 -9.92
C LEU A 181 5.75 -8.09 -8.83
N ALA A 182 5.06 -7.50 -7.85
CA ALA A 182 4.32 -8.25 -6.84
C ALA A 182 3.23 -9.14 -7.47
N LEU A 183 2.47 -8.61 -8.43
CA LEU A 183 1.44 -9.38 -9.15
C LEU A 183 2.03 -10.51 -10.01
N TYR A 184 3.30 -10.41 -10.41
CA TYR A 184 4.00 -11.47 -11.14
C TYR A 184 4.57 -12.54 -10.18
N TYR A 185 5.28 -12.13 -9.13
CA TYR A 185 6.05 -13.02 -8.26
C TYR A 185 5.21 -13.68 -7.15
N LEU A 186 4.24 -12.98 -6.55
CA LEU A 186 3.43 -13.53 -5.46
C LEU A 186 2.67 -14.80 -5.86
N PRO A 187 2.05 -14.89 -7.07
CA PRO A 187 1.34 -16.11 -7.49
C PRO A 187 2.22 -17.33 -7.77
N LEU A 188 3.54 -17.19 -7.89
CA LEU A 188 4.45 -18.30 -8.23
C LEU A 188 4.51 -19.39 -7.15
N GLN A 189 4.01 -19.11 -5.95
CA GLN A 189 3.85 -20.08 -4.86
C GLN A 189 2.93 -21.26 -5.22
N GLY A 190 2.05 -21.07 -6.21
CA GLY A 190 0.99 -22.01 -6.54
C GLY A 190 -0.32 -21.65 -5.82
N ALA A 191 -1.44 -22.11 -6.39
CA ALA A 191 -2.76 -21.84 -5.84
C ALA A 191 -2.93 -22.49 -4.46
N GLY A 192 -3.29 -21.68 -3.44
CA GLY A 192 -3.55 -22.16 -2.08
C GLY A 192 -2.30 -22.36 -1.21
N ALA A 193 -1.09 -22.18 -1.76
CA ALA A 193 0.14 -22.22 -0.99
C ALA A 193 0.51 -20.81 -0.50
N GLY A 194 0.63 -20.67 0.82
CA GLY A 194 1.09 -19.46 1.47
C GLY A 194 0.20 -18.22 1.26
N ASP A 195 0.61 -17.16 1.92
CA ASP A 195 0.00 -15.85 1.81
C ASP A 195 0.57 -15.09 0.60
N ARG A 196 -0.24 -14.19 0.03
CA ARG A 196 0.11 -13.39 -1.16
C ARG A 196 -0.37 -11.97 -0.98
N HIS A 197 0.44 -11.14 -0.35
CA HIS A 197 0.01 -9.81 0.09
C HIS A 197 0.80 -8.67 -0.58
N LEU A 198 0.08 -7.74 -1.18
CA LEU A 198 0.62 -6.44 -1.59
C LEU A 198 0.08 -5.36 -0.64
N LEU A 199 0.96 -4.75 0.14
CA LEU A 199 0.63 -3.61 1.01
C LEU A 199 1.10 -2.31 0.34
N LEU A 200 0.15 -1.44 0.02
CA LEU A 200 0.41 -0.12 -0.56
C LEU A 200 0.47 0.95 0.54
N ILE A 201 1.51 1.79 0.54
CA ILE A 201 1.64 2.90 1.49
C ILE A 201 1.20 4.21 0.83
N SER A 202 -0.06 4.58 1.09
CA SER A 202 -0.63 5.86 0.71
C SER A 202 -0.36 6.92 1.78
N SER A 203 -1.32 7.79 2.05
CA SER A 203 -1.30 8.85 3.05
C SER A 203 -2.73 9.32 3.31
N VAL A 204 -2.97 10.05 4.39
CA VAL A 204 -4.16 10.90 4.50
C VAL A 204 -4.30 11.85 3.30
N ALA A 205 -3.18 12.29 2.71
CA ALA A 205 -3.16 13.12 1.49
C ALA A 205 -3.59 12.34 0.23
N GLY A 206 -3.81 11.02 0.33
CA GLY A 206 -4.45 10.22 -0.72
C GLY A 206 -5.96 10.11 -0.58
N LEU A 207 -6.52 10.61 0.52
CA LEU A 207 -7.96 10.60 0.84
C LEU A 207 -8.55 12.01 0.88
N MET A 208 -7.74 12.99 1.26
CA MET A 208 -8.12 14.37 1.46
C MET A 208 -7.10 15.30 0.80
N PRO A 209 -7.52 16.52 0.37
CA PRO A 209 -6.59 17.49 -0.18
C PRO A 209 -5.58 17.96 0.87
N LEU A 210 -4.33 18.16 0.46
CA LEU A 210 -3.32 18.87 1.25
C LEU A 210 -2.83 20.10 0.46
N PRO A 211 -3.39 21.29 0.71
CA PRO A 211 -3.00 22.52 0.01
C PRO A 211 -1.49 22.81 0.12
N GLY A 212 -0.88 23.28 -0.97
CA GLY A 212 0.57 23.54 -1.04
C GLY A 212 1.43 22.29 -1.25
N GLN A 213 0.83 21.10 -1.34
CA GLN A 213 1.51 19.83 -1.58
C GLN A 213 0.88 19.14 -2.80
N THR A 214 0.78 19.86 -3.91
CA THR A 214 0.01 19.44 -5.09
C THR A 214 0.52 18.13 -5.68
N GLU A 215 1.82 18.00 -5.96
CA GLU A 215 2.39 16.78 -6.54
C GLU A 215 2.31 15.59 -5.58
N TYR A 216 2.56 15.82 -4.28
CA TYR A 216 2.44 14.78 -3.27
C TYR A 216 1.01 14.28 -3.14
N THR A 217 0.03 15.19 -3.03
CA THR A 217 -1.40 14.88 -2.97
C THR A 217 -1.85 14.11 -4.22
N ALA A 218 -1.45 14.57 -5.41
CA ALA A 218 -1.74 13.89 -6.67
C ALA A 218 -1.17 12.47 -6.69
N SER A 219 0.09 12.29 -6.26
CA SER A 219 0.73 10.97 -6.21
C SER A 219 0.01 10.01 -5.24
N LYS A 220 -0.40 10.49 -4.05
CA LYS A 220 -1.05 9.65 -3.04
C LYS A 220 -2.51 9.32 -3.39
N HIS A 221 -3.22 10.22 -4.06
CA HIS A 221 -4.53 9.89 -4.65
C HIS A 221 -4.38 8.85 -5.76
N ALA A 222 -3.31 8.92 -6.57
CA ALA A 222 -3.03 7.91 -7.60
C ALA A 222 -2.75 6.53 -6.97
N VAL A 223 -2.03 6.45 -5.85
CA VAL A 223 -1.85 5.20 -5.08
C VAL A 223 -3.20 4.64 -4.59
N MET A 224 -4.12 5.50 -4.13
CA MET A 224 -5.47 5.05 -3.77
C MET A 224 -6.28 4.59 -4.99
N GLY A 225 -6.12 5.24 -6.14
CA GLY A 225 -6.67 4.78 -7.42
C GLY A 225 -6.16 3.39 -7.79
N LEU A 226 -4.84 3.16 -7.68
CA LEU A 226 -4.20 1.87 -7.89
C LEU A 226 -4.76 0.80 -6.95
N PHE A 227 -4.84 1.10 -5.65
CA PHE A 227 -5.42 0.21 -4.64
C PHE A 227 -6.84 -0.22 -5.04
N ARG A 228 -7.71 0.75 -5.36
CA ARG A 228 -9.13 0.50 -5.70
C ARG A 228 -9.27 -0.32 -6.98
N ALA A 229 -8.43 -0.07 -7.98
CA ALA A 229 -8.40 -0.84 -9.22
C ALA A 229 -7.93 -2.28 -9.00
N LEU A 230 -6.80 -2.47 -8.30
CA LEU A 230 -6.24 -3.81 -8.08
C LEU A 230 -7.13 -4.66 -7.19
N ARG A 231 -7.63 -4.13 -6.06
CA ARG A 231 -8.46 -4.92 -5.13
C ARG A 231 -9.79 -5.40 -5.73
N ALA A 232 -10.23 -4.80 -6.84
CA ALA A 232 -11.43 -5.23 -7.56
C ALA A 232 -11.19 -6.50 -8.41
N THR A 233 -9.93 -6.85 -8.68
CA THR A 233 -9.56 -7.91 -9.63
C THR A 233 -8.43 -8.82 -9.13
N SER A 234 -7.81 -8.53 -7.98
CA SER A 234 -6.64 -9.27 -7.49
C SER A 234 -6.96 -10.72 -7.12
N HIS A 235 -8.22 -11.02 -6.82
CA HIS A 235 -8.74 -12.39 -6.67
C HIS A 235 -8.65 -13.20 -7.97
N LEU A 236 -8.64 -12.54 -9.13
CA LEU A 236 -8.42 -13.16 -10.45
C LEU A 236 -6.92 -13.36 -10.74
N ALA A 237 -6.05 -12.54 -10.15
CA ALA A 237 -4.61 -12.53 -10.34
C ALA A 237 -3.90 -13.49 -9.36
N GLY A 238 -4.32 -14.76 -9.33
CA GLY A 238 -3.72 -15.75 -8.44
C GLY A 238 -4.07 -15.57 -6.95
N GLY A 239 -5.11 -14.79 -6.62
CA GLY A 239 -5.55 -14.62 -5.24
C GLY A 239 -4.57 -13.81 -4.39
N VAL A 240 -4.04 -12.73 -4.95
CA VAL A 240 -3.26 -11.73 -4.21
C VAL A 240 -4.24 -10.85 -3.43
N ARG A 241 -4.02 -10.68 -2.13
CA ARG A 241 -4.73 -9.68 -1.33
C ARG A 241 -3.98 -8.36 -1.42
N VAL A 242 -4.70 -7.29 -1.75
CA VAL A 242 -4.14 -5.94 -1.89
C VAL A 242 -4.74 -5.08 -0.80
N ASN A 243 -3.93 -4.59 0.12
CA ASN A 243 -4.37 -3.71 1.21
C ASN A 243 -3.63 -2.37 1.12
N ALA A 244 -4.17 -1.35 1.77
CA ALA A 244 -3.55 -0.02 1.81
C ALA A 244 -3.46 0.54 3.23
N LEU A 245 -2.40 1.31 3.45
CA LEU A 245 -2.19 2.08 4.66
C LEU A 245 -2.23 3.57 4.32
N CYS A 246 -2.98 4.36 5.08
CA CYS A 246 -3.12 5.80 4.90
C CYS A 246 -2.70 6.54 6.19
N PRO A 247 -1.40 6.63 6.48
CA PRO A 247 -0.94 7.35 7.67
C PRO A 247 -1.27 8.84 7.59
N TYR A 248 -1.68 9.40 8.74
CA TYR A 248 -1.67 10.84 9.00
C TYR A 248 -0.23 11.32 9.20
N PHE A 249 -0.06 12.57 9.62
CA PHE A 249 1.27 13.09 9.95
C PHE A 249 1.89 12.31 11.10
N VAL A 250 3.03 11.66 10.84
CA VAL A 250 3.84 10.91 11.80
C VAL A 250 5.27 11.42 11.72
N HIS A 251 5.92 11.57 12.88
CA HIS A 251 7.33 11.94 12.97
C HIS A 251 8.24 10.94 12.27
N THR A 252 8.60 11.22 11.02
CA THR A 252 9.49 10.44 10.15
C THR A 252 10.42 11.39 9.39
N PRO A 253 11.55 10.91 8.83
CA PRO A 253 12.48 11.76 8.09
C PRO A 253 11.85 12.51 6.89
N ILE A 254 10.72 12.03 6.36
CA ILE A 254 9.99 12.68 5.24
C ILE A 254 9.34 13.99 5.69
N MET A 255 8.98 14.14 6.97
CA MET A 255 8.28 15.33 7.44
C MET A 255 9.26 16.49 7.64
N SER A 256 9.04 17.59 6.93
CA SER A 256 9.81 18.82 7.08
C SER A 256 9.55 19.52 8.42
N THR A 257 10.48 20.39 8.80
CA THR A 257 10.30 21.35 9.91
C THR A 257 9.02 22.18 9.73
N SER A 258 8.66 22.55 8.49
CA SER A 258 7.42 23.27 8.20
C SER A 258 6.15 22.42 8.46
N GLY A 259 6.17 21.13 8.10
CA GLY A 259 5.09 20.20 8.43
C GLY A 259 4.92 20.00 9.93
N LEU A 260 6.03 19.92 10.68
CA LEU A 260 6.00 19.87 12.14
C LEU A 260 5.44 21.16 12.76
N ALA A 261 5.77 22.33 12.19
CA ALA A 261 5.27 23.63 12.65
C ALA A 261 3.78 23.83 12.36
N LEU A 262 3.28 23.36 11.21
CA LEU A 262 1.85 23.41 10.87
C LEU A 262 1.00 22.59 11.87
N LEU A 263 1.57 21.50 12.39
CA LEU A 263 0.94 20.66 13.41
C LEU A 263 1.23 21.13 14.83
N ALA A 264 1.91 22.25 15.03
CA ALA A 264 2.15 22.77 16.37
C ALA A 264 0.81 23.08 17.04
N GLY A 265 0.55 22.45 18.19
CA GLY A 265 -0.75 22.51 18.89
C GLY A 265 -1.82 21.55 18.35
N GLY A 266 -1.56 20.86 17.24
CA GLY A 266 -2.41 19.80 16.70
C GLY A 266 -1.93 18.40 17.10
N ALA A 267 -2.79 17.40 16.93
CA ALA A 267 -2.46 16.02 17.22
C ALA A 267 -1.84 15.31 16.01
N LYS A 268 -0.94 14.36 16.28
CA LYS A 268 -0.20 13.57 15.27
C LYS A 268 -0.51 12.09 15.46
N ALA A 269 -0.37 11.32 14.40
CA ALA A 269 -0.36 9.86 14.52
C ALA A 269 0.96 9.40 15.13
N GLU A 270 0.93 8.30 15.89
CA GLU A 270 2.14 7.69 16.43
C GLU A 270 2.69 6.63 15.48
N LEU A 271 4.02 6.51 15.42
CA LEU A 271 4.67 5.44 14.66
C LEU A 271 4.21 4.04 15.13
N ALA A 272 3.94 3.89 16.43
CA ALA A 272 3.45 2.65 17.01
C ALA A 272 2.09 2.24 16.42
N ASP A 273 1.16 3.18 16.23
CA ASP A 273 -0.15 2.89 15.63
C ASP A 273 -0.03 2.52 14.14
N VAL A 274 0.90 3.15 13.42
CA VAL A 274 1.18 2.80 12.02
C VAL A 274 1.76 1.39 11.91
N VAL A 275 2.67 1.03 12.80
CA VAL A 275 3.24 -0.33 12.87
C VAL A 275 2.17 -1.35 13.26
N ASP A 276 1.30 -1.06 14.22
CA ASP A 276 0.19 -1.94 14.61
C ASP A 276 -0.78 -2.17 13.44
N ALA A 277 -1.23 -1.10 12.78
CA ALA A 277 -2.13 -1.19 11.63
C ALA A 277 -1.50 -1.97 10.46
N ALA A 278 -0.24 -1.70 10.13
CA ALA A 278 0.47 -2.44 9.09
C ALA A 278 0.66 -3.92 9.47
N THR A 279 0.92 -4.21 10.74
CA THR A 279 1.12 -5.57 11.24
C THR A 279 -0.19 -6.36 11.23
N ARG A 280 -1.32 -5.74 11.60
CA ARG A 280 -2.65 -6.33 11.42
C ARG A 280 -2.88 -6.74 9.97
N LEU A 281 -2.67 -5.81 9.04
CA LEU A 281 -2.83 -6.11 7.61
C LEU A 281 -1.84 -7.18 7.14
N MET A 282 -0.63 -7.23 7.69
CA MET A 282 0.38 -8.22 7.28
C MET A 282 0.10 -9.61 7.85
N ALA A 283 -0.37 -9.70 9.09
CA ALA A 283 -0.52 -10.95 9.83
C ALA A 283 -1.91 -11.61 9.66
N ASP A 284 -2.97 -10.81 9.61
CA ASP A 284 -4.33 -11.33 9.40
C ASP A 284 -4.57 -11.58 7.90
N GLU A 285 -4.34 -12.83 7.49
CA GLU A 285 -4.53 -13.30 6.11
C GLU A 285 -6.00 -13.24 5.67
N GLY A 286 -6.93 -13.13 6.63
CA GLY A 286 -8.35 -12.92 6.36
C GLY A 286 -8.66 -11.50 5.89
N ILE A 287 -7.75 -10.53 6.02
CA ILE A 287 -7.95 -9.15 5.56
C ILE A 287 -7.59 -9.01 4.08
N VAL A 288 -8.61 -8.83 3.24
CA VAL A 288 -8.51 -8.77 1.78
C VAL A 288 -9.16 -7.51 1.23
N GLY A 289 -8.39 -6.67 0.54
CA GLY A 289 -8.94 -5.51 -0.18
C GLY A 289 -9.30 -4.33 0.72
N ARG A 290 -8.68 -4.19 1.89
CA ARG A 290 -9.03 -3.21 2.92
C ARG A 290 -7.98 -2.10 3.05
N ALA A 291 -8.42 -0.92 3.47
CA ALA A 291 -7.54 0.23 3.66
C ALA A 291 -7.73 0.82 5.06
N LEU A 292 -6.62 1.07 5.77
CA LEU A 292 -6.64 1.63 7.12
C LEU A 292 -6.03 3.04 7.13
N MET A 293 -6.75 4.01 7.66
CA MET A 293 -6.26 5.35 7.99
C MET A 293 -5.79 5.37 9.44
N ILE A 294 -4.61 5.95 9.67
CA ILE A 294 -4.00 6.05 11.00
C ILE A 294 -3.86 7.51 11.36
N GLY A 295 -4.73 7.98 12.23
CA GLY A 295 -4.78 9.35 12.73
C GLY A 295 -4.20 9.49 14.14
N PRO A 296 -4.39 10.64 14.78
CA PRO A 296 -4.09 10.78 16.20
C PRO A 296 -4.96 9.85 17.05
N GLY A 297 -4.49 9.47 18.23
CA GLY A 297 -5.30 8.71 19.18
C GLY A 297 -6.48 9.53 19.68
N MET A 298 -7.71 9.09 19.37
CA MET A 298 -8.95 9.73 19.79
C MET A 298 -9.70 8.84 20.79
N GLU A 299 -10.32 9.46 21.79
CA GLU A 299 -11.36 8.83 22.60
C GLU A 299 -12.71 8.98 21.89
N VAL A 300 -13.44 7.87 21.80
CA VAL A 300 -14.86 7.90 21.41
C VAL A 300 -15.65 8.29 22.63
N VAL A 301 -16.38 9.39 22.54
CA VAL A 301 -17.28 9.82 23.61
C VAL A 301 -18.69 9.46 23.19
N ASP A 302 -19.32 8.57 23.95
CA ASP A 302 -20.76 8.37 23.93
C ASP A 302 -21.40 9.58 24.64
N ASP A 303 -21.59 10.70 23.94
CA ASP A 303 -22.40 11.80 24.45
C ASP A 303 -23.89 11.38 24.35
N GLY A 304 -24.36 10.64 25.35
CA GLY A 304 -25.78 10.44 25.58
C GLY A 304 -26.39 11.70 26.19
N GLU A 305 -26.91 12.62 25.36
CA GLU A 305 -28.14 13.42 25.58
C GLU A 305 -28.40 14.48 24.48
N ASP A 306 -27.40 14.92 23.71
CA ASP A 306 -27.58 16.11 22.83
C ASP A 306 -27.93 15.81 21.36
N GLY A 307 -28.21 14.55 21.00
CA GLY A 307 -28.76 14.16 19.69
C GLY A 307 -27.83 14.37 18.48
N LEU A 308 -26.62 14.91 18.67
CA LEU A 308 -25.54 14.94 17.69
C LEU A 308 -24.66 13.72 17.98
N GLY A 309 -24.73 12.69 17.14
CA GLY A 309 -24.15 11.36 17.39
C GLY A 309 -22.68 11.34 17.84
N SER A 310 -22.24 10.18 18.37
CA SER A 310 -20.91 9.90 18.94
C SER A 310 -19.80 10.91 18.56
N GLY A 311 -19.34 11.70 19.54
CA GLY A 311 -18.26 12.66 19.36
C GLY A 311 -16.88 12.01 19.50
N PHE A 312 -15.84 12.66 18.95
CA PHE A 312 -14.44 12.27 19.15
C PHE A 312 -13.69 13.37 19.90
N ARG A 313 -12.96 13.01 20.95
CA ARG A 313 -12.01 13.92 21.65
C ARG A 313 -10.60 13.35 21.54
N LEU A 314 -9.58 14.20 21.59
CA LEU A 314 -8.20 13.70 21.60
C LEU A 314 -7.95 12.92 22.89
N ALA A 315 -7.38 11.72 22.79
CA ALA A 315 -7.06 10.92 23.97
C ALA A 315 -5.97 11.60 24.81
N LYS A 316 -6.11 11.60 26.14
CA LYS A 316 -5.07 12.13 27.03
C LYS A 316 -3.92 11.12 27.18
N ASP A 317 -2.69 11.62 27.37
CA ASP A 317 -1.50 10.79 27.58
C ASP A 317 -1.73 9.81 28.76
N GLY A 318 -1.67 8.50 28.49
CA GLY A 318 -1.82 7.42 29.49
C GLY A 318 -3.15 6.65 29.45
N GLU A 319 -4.18 7.16 28.78
CA GLU A 319 -5.51 6.53 28.74
C GLU A 319 -5.64 5.56 27.54
N ARG A 320 -4.96 4.40 27.60
CA ARG A 320 -5.01 3.41 26.51
C ARG A 320 -6.37 2.71 26.31
N GLY A 321 -7.24 2.69 27.32
CA GLY A 321 -8.45 1.85 27.32
C GLY A 321 -9.51 2.19 26.27
N MET A 322 -9.60 3.47 25.84
CA MET A 322 -10.60 3.96 24.87
C MET A 322 -9.98 4.67 23.66
N ARG A 323 -8.65 4.66 23.54
CA ARG A 323 -7.90 5.33 22.47
C ARG A 323 -8.01 4.55 21.16
N ARG A 324 -8.62 5.16 20.14
CA ARG A 324 -8.66 4.69 18.75
C ARG A 324 -7.82 5.60 17.88
N ALA A 325 -6.84 5.02 17.17
CA ALA A 325 -5.98 5.74 16.22
C ALA A 325 -6.09 5.18 14.80
N VAL A 326 -6.80 4.07 14.60
CA VAL A 326 -6.86 3.33 13.34
C VAL A 326 -8.32 3.16 12.93
N TRP A 327 -8.64 3.58 11.71
CA TRP A 327 -9.97 3.50 11.12
C TRP A 327 -9.91 2.87 9.75
N GLU A 328 -10.94 2.10 9.37
CA GLU A 328 -11.06 1.66 7.98
C GLU A 328 -11.59 2.79 7.10
N VAL A 329 -11.04 2.90 5.90
CA VAL A 329 -11.51 3.81 4.84
C VAL A 329 -11.88 3.02 3.60
N HIS A 330 -12.80 3.55 2.80
CA HIS A 330 -13.35 2.84 1.63
C HIS A 330 -13.96 1.47 1.95
N GLY A 331 -14.50 1.29 3.17
CA GLY A 331 -15.13 0.04 3.60
C GLY A 331 -16.40 -0.29 2.82
N HIS A 332 -17.12 0.75 2.36
CA HIS A 332 -18.37 0.69 1.59
C HIS A 332 -18.17 0.76 0.06
N ASP A 333 -16.93 0.87 -0.41
CA ASP A 333 -16.69 0.74 -1.85
C ASP A 333 -17.26 -0.60 -2.34
N PHE A 334 -17.75 -0.63 -3.57
CA PHE A 334 -18.37 -1.82 -4.19
C PHE A 334 -19.75 -2.23 -3.66
N GLU A 335 -20.23 -1.68 -2.54
CA GLU A 335 -21.59 -1.92 -2.05
C GLU A 335 -22.64 -1.36 -3.01
N ARG A 336 -22.35 -0.18 -3.60
CA ARG A 336 -23.17 0.44 -4.64
C ARG A 336 -22.28 0.89 -5.78
N VAL A 337 -22.34 0.17 -6.89
CA VAL A 337 -21.63 0.52 -8.12
C VAL A 337 -22.59 0.70 -9.28
N GLU A 338 -22.17 1.50 -10.24
CA GLU A 338 -22.86 1.62 -11.51
C GLU A 338 -22.89 0.28 -12.29
N VAL A 339 -23.92 0.12 -13.11
CA VAL A 339 -24.21 -1.12 -13.84
C VAL A 339 -23.05 -1.60 -14.71
N PHE A 340 -22.23 -0.68 -15.25
CA PHE A 340 -21.06 -1.02 -16.06
C PHE A 340 -20.03 -1.83 -15.26
N VAL A 341 -19.63 -1.34 -14.08
CA VAL A 341 -18.64 -2.02 -13.22
C VAL A 341 -19.13 -3.39 -12.81
N TRP A 342 -20.41 -3.51 -12.43
CA TRP A 342 -21.03 -4.79 -12.11
C TRP A 342 -20.97 -5.78 -13.29
N ARG A 343 -21.39 -5.36 -14.49
CA ARG A 343 -21.33 -6.22 -15.69
C ARG A 343 -19.91 -6.63 -16.04
N TYR A 344 -18.97 -5.70 -15.95
CA TYR A 344 -17.57 -5.96 -16.24
C TYR A 344 -16.98 -6.99 -15.28
N LEU A 345 -17.20 -6.83 -13.97
CA LEU A 345 -16.73 -7.79 -12.97
C LEU A 345 -17.40 -9.16 -13.09
N ALA A 346 -18.71 -9.20 -13.37
CA ALA A 346 -19.43 -10.45 -13.62
C ALA A 346 -18.83 -11.21 -14.83
N MET A 347 -18.51 -10.50 -15.91
CA MET A 347 -17.83 -11.07 -17.08
C MET A 347 -16.44 -11.61 -16.72
N LEU A 348 -15.63 -10.85 -15.97
CA LEU A 348 -14.30 -11.29 -15.55
C LEU A 348 -14.36 -12.56 -14.68
N ASN A 349 -15.35 -12.67 -13.79
CA ASN A 349 -15.56 -13.87 -12.98
C ASN A 349 -15.99 -15.06 -13.84
N LEU A 350 -16.85 -14.87 -14.84
CA LEU A 350 -17.20 -15.93 -15.78
C LEU A 350 -15.96 -16.46 -16.52
N LEU A 351 -15.08 -15.57 -16.98
CA LEU A 351 -13.79 -15.95 -17.59
C LEU A 351 -12.90 -16.75 -16.63
N ARG A 352 -12.85 -16.38 -15.34
CA ARG A 352 -12.11 -17.12 -14.31
C ARG A 352 -12.67 -18.54 -14.12
N VAL A 353 -13.99 -18.67 -13.99
CA VAL A 353 -14.64 -19.99 -13.84
C VAL A 353 -14.33 -20.88 -15.04
N MET A 354 -14.43 -20.33 -16.26
CA MET A 354 -14.08 -21.06 -17.48
C MET A 354 -12.61 -21.49 -17.50
N ARG A 355 -11.67 -20.63 -17.10
CA ARG A 355 -10.25 -20.99 -16.99
C ARG A 355 -10.01 -22.11 -15.97
N GLY A 356 -10.72 -22.07 -14.83
CA GLY A 356 -10.68 -23.14 -13.83
C GLY A 356 -11.12 -24.48 -14.42
N TRP A 357 -12.24 -24.51 -15.12
CA TRP A 357 -12.73 -25.73 -15.81
C TRP A 357 -11.78 -26.21 -16.90
N VAL A 358 -11.19 -25.31 -17.70
CA VAL A 358 -10.18 -25.67 -18.69
C VAL A 358 -8.94 -26.29 -18.02
N GLY A 359 -8.53 -25.78 -16.85
CA GLY A 359 -7.47 -26.38 -16.02
C GLY A 359 -7.83 -27.81 -15.59
N VAL A 360 -9.01 -28.00 -15.00
CA VAL A 360 -9.50 -29.33 -14.57
C VAL A 360 -9.57 -30.31 -15.75
N VAL A 361 -10.07 -29.88 -16.91
CA VAL A 361 -10.12 -30.73 -18.11
C VAL A 361 -8.71 -31.11 -18.58
N LYS A 362 -7.76 -30.17 -18.56
CA LYS A 362 -6.35 -30.46 -18.88
C LYS A 362 -5.73 -31.46 -17.91
N ASP A 363 -6.00 -31.34 -16.61
CA ASP A 363 -5.45 -32.23 -15.59
C ASP A 363 -6.04 -33.65 -15.72
N LEU A 364 -7.36 -33.76 -15.93
CA LEU A 364 -8.03 -35.03 -16.20
C LEU A 364 -7.52 -35.69 -17.48
N TRP A 365 -7.29 -34.90 -18.54
CA TRP A 365 -6.72 -35.39 -19.80
C TRP A 365 -5.28 -35.88 -19.62
N GLY A 366 -4.47 -35.15 -18.84
CA GLY A 366 -3.11 -35.57 -18.47
C GLY A 366 -3.10 -36.89 -17.71
N LEU A 367 -3.98 -37.06 -16.74
CA LEU A 367 -4.15 -38.33 -16.00
C LEU A 367 -4.60 -39.47 -16.93
N PHE A 368 -5.53 -39.21 -17.86
CA PHE A 368 -5.99 -40.21 -18.82
C PHE A 368 -4.87 -40.68 -19.77
N ILE A 369 -4.04 -39.76 -20.28
CA ILE A 369 -2.89 -40.09 -21.14
C ILE A 369 -1.82 -40.86 -20.36
N VAL A 370 -1.45 -40.40 -19.15
CA VAL A 370 -0.44 -41.08 -18.32
C VAL A 370 -0.96 -42.46 -17.87
N GLY A 371 -2.28 -42.59 -17.65
CA GLY A 371 -2.94 -43.85 -17.33
C GLY A 371 -2.93 -44.89 -18.46
N MET A 372 -2.93 -44.46 -19.73
CA MET A 372 -2.79 -45.37 -20.90
C MET A 372 -1.33 -45.79 -21.18
N GLY A 373 -0.35 -45.17 -20.52
CA GLY A 373 1.09 -45.49 -20.67
C GLY A 373 1.59 -46.62 -19.76
N ARG A 374 0.70 -47.27 -19.00
CA ARG A 374 0.95 -48.48 -18.20
C ARG A 374 0.05 -49.59 -18.70
#